data_AF-A0A944IPU3-F1
#
_entry.id   AF-A0A944IPU3-F1
#
_cell.length_a   1.000
_cell.length_b   1.000
_cell.length_c   1.000
_cell.angle_alpha   90.00
_cell.angle_beta   90.00
_cell.angle_gamma   90.00
#
_symmetry.space_group_name_H-M   'P 1'
#
loop_
_entity.id
_entity.type
_entity.pdbx_description
1 polymer ?
#
loop_
_entity_poly.entity_id
_entity_poly.type
_entity_poly.pdbx_seq_one_letter_code
_entity_poly.pdbx_strand_id
1 'polypeptide(L)'
;MTNPTDLNTEEATPRLDAFTAAVLVAVGEHFRTVNPTEVLENANLLVCVGAEAYNLSDRRLAGDAPALSKAAMALMPEMREGITRGEYMILVRDVVLTGGHDWPDGENDRAIPRITGIPGPRTEPDPSQKPTVPAARPASKVGA
;
A
#
# COMPACT_ATOMS: atom_id res chain seq x y z
N MET A 1 4.57 0.29 54.34
CA MET A 1 5.61 0.59 53.33
C MET A 1 5.17 -0.07 52.04
N THR A 2 4.59 0.73 51.16
CA THR A 2 4.18 0.38 49.80
C THR A 2 5.41 0.30 48.91
N ASN A 3 5.52 -0.77 48.13
CA ASN A 3 6.15 -0.71 46.82
C ASN A 3 5.34 -1.62 45.88
N PRO A 4 4.51 -1.05 44.98
CA PRO A 4 3.93 -1.78 43.88
C PRO A 4 5.02 -1.93 42.82
N THR A 5 5.48 -3.16 42.58
CA THR A 5 6.27 -3.44 41.39
C THR A 5 5.31 -3.55 40.21
N ASP A 6 4.92 -2.41 39.67
CA ASP A 6 4.47 -2.29 38.28
C ASP A 6 5.67 -2.63 37.39
N LEU A 7 5.83 -3.92 37.08
CA LEU A 7 6.57 -4.32 35.89
C LEU A 7 5.56 -4.31 34.76
N ASN A 8 5.50 -3.17 34.08
CA ASN A 8 5.04 -3.10 32.69
C ASN A 8 5.74 -4.21 31.92
N THR A 9 5.06 -5.33 31.72
CA THR A 9 5.29 -6.19 30.57
C THR A 9 4.90 -5.34 29.37
N GLU A 10 5.82 -4.52 28.87
CA GLU A 10 5.75 -4.14 27.47
C GLU A 10 5.75 -5.47 26.72
N GLU A 11 4.61 -5.85 26.16
CA GLU A 11 4.54 -6.94 25.19
C GLU A 11 5.56 -6.61 24.12
N ALA A 12 6.75 -7.22 24.24
CA ALA A 12 7.79 -7.08 23.24
C ALA A 12 7.18 -7.58 21.94
N THR A 13 6.80 -6.64 21.08
CA THR A 13 6.21 -6.95 19.78
C THR A 13 7.12 -7.98 19.13
N PRO A 14 6.63 -9.18 18.79
CA PRO A 14 7.49 -10.23 18.29
C PRO A 14 8.21 -9.70 17.05
N ARG A 15 9.54 -9.58 17.14
CA ARG A 15 10.35 -9.12 16.01
C ARG A 15 10.18 -10.14 14.89
N LEU A 16 9.83 -9.63 13.72
CA LEU A 16 9.80 -10.42 12.50
C LEU A 16 11.23 -10.89 12.18
N ASP A 17 11.41 -12.10 11.67
CA ASP A 17 12.73 -12.52 11.18
C ASP A 17 13.03 -11.89 9.81
N ALA A 18 14.31 -11.66 9.51
CA ALA A 18 14.73 -10.92 8.32
C ALA A 18 14.37 -11.61 7.00
N PHE A 19 14.34 -12.94 6.95
CA PHE A 19 14.03 -13.66 5.72
C PHE A 19 12.53 -13.63 5.42
N THR A 20 11.69 -13.78 6.44
CA THR A 20 10.24 -13.60 6.29
C THR A 20 9.90 -12.15 5.95
N ALA A 21 10.56 -11.17 6.57
CA ALA A 21 10.43 -9.76 6.18
C ALA A 21 10.78 -9.53 4.70
N ALA A 22 11.88 -10.13 4.21
CA ALA A 22 12.26 -10.02 2.81
C ALA A 22 11.19 -10.61 1.86
N VAL A 23 10.55 -11.72 2.22
CA VAL A 23 9.43 -12.28 1.45
C VAL A 23 8.24 -11.32 1.43
N LEU A 24 7.86 -10.76 2.57
CA LEU A 24 6.74 -9.79 2.65
C LEU A 24 7.02 -8.53 1.82
N VAL A 25 8.23 -8.01 1.89
CA VAL A 25 8.68 -6.88 1.06
C VAL A 25 8.60 -7.23 -0.43
N ALA A 26 9.11 -8.40 -0.84
CA ALA A 26 9.06 -8.84 -2.24
C ALA A 26 7.62 -8.97 -2.75
N VAL A 27 6.71 -9.53 -1.94
CA VAL A 27 5.29 -9.65 -2.28
C VAL A 27 4.62 -8.28 -2.39
N GLY A 28 4.87 -7.38 -1.44
CA GLY A 28 4.35 -6.02 -1.52
C GLY A 28 4.87 -5.27 -2.75
N GLU A 29 6.15 -5.41 -3.06
CA GLU A 29 6.74 -4.83 -4.27
C GLU A 29 6.10 -5.40 -5.55
N HIS A 30 5.82 -6.71 -5.58
CA HIS A 30 5.09 -7.34 -6.66
C HIS A 30 3.69 -6.72 -6.83
N PHE A 31 2.94 -6.58 -5.74
CA PHE A 31 1.61 -5.98 -5.76
C PHE A 31 1.62 -4.49 -6.11
N ARG A 32 2.67 -3.76 -5.74
CA ARG A 32 2.88 -2.36 -6.11
C ARG A 32 3.10 -2.20 -7.62
N THR A 33 3.73 -3.18 -8.26
CA THR A 33 4.21 -3.06 -9.65
C THR A 33 3.34 -3.80 -10.67
N VAL A 34 2.70 -4.91 -10.29
CA VAL A 34 1.95 -5.80 -11.19
C VAL A 34 0.44 -5.66 -10.97
N ASN A 35 -0.21 -4.94 -11.88
CA ASN A 35 -1.64 -4.63 -11.86
C ASN A 35 -2.14 -4.19 -10.47
N PRO A 36 -1.63 -3.07 -9.90
CA PRO A 36 -1.94 -2.67 -8.53
C PRO A 36 -3.42 -2.39 -8.28
N THR A 37 -4.20 -2.07 -9.32
CA THR A 37 -5.64 -1.80 -9.22
C THR A 37 -6.52 -3.05 -9.38
N GLU A 38 -5.92 -4.21 -9.66
CA GLU A 38 -6.65 -5.48 -9.79
C GLU A 38 -7.07 -5.97 -8.41
N VAL A 39 -8.28 -6.53 -8.31
CA VAL A 39 -8.77 -7.15 -7.07
C VAL A 39 -7.88 -8.35 -6.73
N LEU A 40 -7.46 -8.42 -5.47
CA LEU A 40 -6.67 -9.53 -4.97
C LEU A 40 -7.59 -10.68 -4.55
N GLU A 41 -7.38 -11.83 -5.18
CA GLU A 41 -8.04 -13.08 -4.80
C GLU A 41 -7.15 -13.90 -3.85
N ASN A 42 -7.76 -14.68 -2.95
CA ASN A 42 -7.03 -15.51 -1.97
C ASN A 42 -6.06 -16.48 -2.65
N ALA A 43 -6.46 -17.07 -3.78
CA ALA A 43 -5.60 -17.98 -4.54
C ALA A 43 -4.36 -17.26 -5.09
N ASN A 44 -4.54 -16.02 -5.58
CA ASN A 44 -3.45 -15.20 -6.10
C ASN A 44 -2.45 -14.83 -5.00
N LEU A 45 -2.93 -14.50 -3.80
CA LEU A 45 -2.07 -14.22 -2.65
C LEU A 45 -1.16 -15.42 -2.33
N LEU A 46 -1.74 -16.62 -2.22
CA LEU A 46 -0.97 -17.84 -1.94
C LEU A 46 0.10 -18.11 -3.00
N VAL A 47 -0.26 -17.95 -4.27
CA VAL A 47 0.67 -18.14 -5.40
C VAL A 47 1.81 -17.12 -5.35
N CYS A 48 1.52 -15.84 -5.13
CA CYS A 48 2.53 -14.79 -5.06
C CYS A 48 3.50 -15.02 -3.90
N VAL A 49 3.00 -15.38 -2.71
CA VAL A 49 3.88 -15.66 -1.55
C VAL A 49 4.77 -16.87 -1.81
N GLY A 50 4.23 -17.94 -2.38
CA GLY A 50 5.03 -19.10 -2.78
C GLY A 50 6.10 -18.76 -3.82
N ALA A 51 5.73 -17.97 -4.83
CA ALA A 51 6.64 -17.55 -5.89
C ALA A 51 7.79 -16.69 -5.36
N GLU A 52 7.52 -15.70 -4.52
CA GLU A 52 8.57 -14.83 -3.99
C GLU A 52 9.48 -15.54 -2.97
N ALA A 53 8.92 -16.43 -2.15
CA ALA A 53 9.73 -17.29 -1.28
C ALA A 53 10.65 -18.22 -2.09
N TYR A 54 10.17 -18.77 -3.21
CA TYR A 54 10.97 -19.57 -4.13
C TYR A 54 12.08 -18.76 -4.81
N ASN A 55 11.76 -17.53 -5.24
CA ASN A 55 12.74 -16.62 -5.85
C ASN A 55 13.87 -16.27 -4.88
N LEU A 56 13.54 -15.97 -3.62
CA LEU A 56 14.52 -15.65 -2.58
C LEU A 56 15.38 -16.85 -2.14
N SER A 57 14.88 -18.07 -2.32
CA SER A 57 15.61 -19.31 -1.97
C SER A 57 16.46 -19.86 -3.12
N ASP A 58 17.01 -18.97 -3.95
CA ASP A 58 17.78 -19.31 -5.16
C ASP A 58 17.06 -20.29 -6.11
N ARG A 59 15.73 -20.29 -6.11
CA ARG A 59 14.90 -21.18 -6.93
C ARG A 59 15.18 -22.66 -6.68
N ARG A 60 15.56 -23.03 -5.45
CA ARG A 60 15.82 -24.42 -5.05
C ARG A 60 14.61 -25.04 -4.36
N LEU A 61 14.18 -26.20 -4.87
CA LEU A 61 13.03 -26.94 -4.35
C LEU A 61 13.31 -27.64 -3.01
N ALA A 62 14.58 -27.98 -2.75
CA ALA A 62 15.06 -28.51 -1.48
C ALA A 62 15.56 -27.41 -0.50
N GLY A 63 15.32 -26.13 -0.84
CA GLY A 63 15.66 -25.00 0.02
C GLY A 63 14.56 -24.66 1.02
N ASP A 64 14.76 -23.57 1.75
CA ASP A 64 13.85 -23.14 2.83
C ASP A 64 12.55 -22.47 2.32
N ALA A 65 12.32 -22.43 1.00
CA ALA A 65 11.15 -21.78 0.39
C ALA A 65 9.80 -22.22 0.99
N PRO A 66 9.53 -23.52 1.24
CA PRO A 66 8.26 -23.91 1.86
C PRO A 66 8.11 -23.39 3.30
N ALA A 67 9.20 -23.36 4.06
CA ALA A 67 9.19 -22.85 5.44
C ALA A 67 9.00 -21.33 5.45
N LEU A 68 9.69 -20.61 4.58
CA LEU A 68 9.58 -19.16 4.41
C LEU A 68 8.19 -18.74 3.91
N SER A 69 7.65 -19.46 2.92
CA SER A 69 6.29 -19.23 2.41
C SER A 69 5.26 -19.41 3.52
N LYS A 70 5.38 -20.47 4.34
CA LYS A 70 4.50 -20.70 5.49
C LYS A 70 4.62 -19.60 6.54
N ALA A 71 5.84 -19.19 6.89
CA ALA A 71 6.07 -18.12 7.85
C ALA A 71 5.50 -16.78 7.37
N ALA A 72 5.71 -16.43 6.11
CA ALA A 72 5.15 -15.23 5.50
C ALA A 72 3.62 -15.25 5.46
N MET A 73 3.02 -16.36 5.03
CA MET A 73 1.56 -16.53 5.03
C MET A 73 0.94 -16.38 6.43
N ALA A 74 1.64 -16.81 7.49
CA ALA A 74 1.16 -16.69 8.86
C ALA A 74 1.09 -15.24 9.37
N LEU A 75 1.78 -14.32 8.70
CA LEU A 75 1.86 -12.91 9.04
C LEU A 75 1.08 -12.01 8.08
N MET A 76 0.51 -12.60 7.02
CA MET A 76 -0.25 -11.84 6.05
C MET A 76 -1.48 -11.20 6.71
N PRO A 77 -1.75 -9.89 6.45
CA PRO A 77 -2.95 -9.24 6.92
C PRO A 77 -4.22 -9.94 6.45
N GLU A 78 -5.31 -9.77 7.20
CA GLU A 78 -6.61 -10.26 6.77
C GLU A 78 -7.01 -9.61 5.43
N MET A 79 -7.37 -10.45 4.45
CA MET A 79 -7.79 -10.00 3.13
C MET A 79 -9.29 -9.69 3.15
N ARG A 80 -9.64 -8.42 2.93
CA ARG A 80 -11.03 -7.96 2.84
C ARG A 80 -11.58 -8.17 1.42
N GLU A 81 -12.88 -8.40 1.31
CA GLU A 81 -13.54 -8.54 0.00
C GLU A 81 -13.33 -7.27 -0.85
N GLY A 82 -12.96 -7.47 -2.12
CA GLY A 82 -12.77 -6.38 -3.07
C GLY A 82 -11.48 -5.56 -2.91
N ILE A 83 -10.60 -5.90 -1.96
CA ILE A 83 -9.32 -5.19 -1.79
C ILE A 83 -8.45 -5.34 -3.04
N THR A 84 -7.84 -4.26 -3.49
CA THR A 84 -6.90 -4.30 -4.60
C THR A 84 -5.50 -4.72 -4.14
N ARG A 85 -4.67 -5.18 -5.07
CA ARG A 85 -3.26 -5.52 -4.81
C ARG A 85 -2.50 -4.35 -4.17
N GLY A 86 -2.65 -3.15 -4.71
CA GLY A 86 -1.99 -1.94 -4.22
C GLY A 86 -2.43 -1.55 -2.82
N GLU A 87 -3.73 -1.68 -2.50
CA GLU A 87 -4.23 -1.45 -1.13
C GLU A 87 -3.72 -2.51 -0.16
N TYR A 88 -3.68 -3.77 -0.57
CA TYR A 88 -3.18 -4.86 0.27
C TYR A 88 -1.68 -4.72 0.55
N MET A 89 -0.89 -4.23 -0.41
CA MET A 89 0.53 -3.90 -0.21
C MET A 89 0.74 -2.94 0.96
N ILE A 90 -0.12 -1.94 1.13
CA ILE A 90 -0.01 -0.98 2.25
C ILE A 90 -0.17 -1.71 3.59
N LEU A 91 -1.10 -2.66 3.69
CA LEU A 91 -1.28 -3.49 4.88
C LEU A 91 -0.06 -4.37 5.15
N VAL A 92 0.54 -4.94 4.10
CA VAL A 92 1.77 -5.74 4.21
C VAL A 92 2.95 -4.87 4.67
N ARG A 93 3.05 -3.63 4.17
CA ARG A 93 4.06 -2.65 4.62
C ARG A 93 3.94 -2.37 6.12
N ASP A 94 2.72 -2.16 6.61
CA ASP A 94 2.49 -1.93 8.03
C ASP A 94 2.97 -3.11 8.90
N VAL A 95 2.77 -4.36 8.45
CA VAL A 95 3.30 -5.55 9.13
C VAL A 95 4.82 -5.55 9.17
N VAL A 96 5.49 -5.23 8.07
CA VAL A 96 6.97 -5.19 8.00
C VAL A 96 7.54 -4.11 8.92
N LEU A 97 6.97 -2.90 8.86
CA LEU A 97 7.40 -1.77 9.70
C LEU A 97 7.17 -2.05 11.19
N THR A 98 5.99 -2.58 11.55
CA THR A 98 5.67 -2.97 12.93
C THR A 98 6.55 -4.12 13.41
N GLY A 99 6.96 -5.00 12.50
CA GLY A 99 7.92 -6.07 12.74
C GLY A 99 9.37 -5.62 12.91
N GLY A 100 9.64 -4.31 12.76
CA GLY A 100 10.95 -3.70 12.97
C GLY A 100 11.90 -3.77 11.77
N HIS A 101 11.37 -3.95 10.56
CA HIS A 101 12.16 -3.97 9.32
C HIS A 101 11.84 -2.76 8.45
N ASP A 102 12.85 -2.31 7.72
CA ASP A 102 12.68 -1.20 6.79
C ASP A 102 11.88 -1.62 5.57
N TRP A 103 11.07 -0.69 5.06
CA TRP A 103 10.45 -0.81 3.75
C TRP A 103 11.28 -0.02 2.73
N PRO A 104 11.59 -0.59 1.55
CA PRO A 104 12.24 0.16 0.50
C PRO A 104 11.24 1.16 -0.08
N ASP A 105 11.13 2.34 0.55
CA ASP A 105 10.38 3.45 0.03
C ASP A 105 11.02 3.89 -1.29
N GLY A 106 10.38 3.54 -2.41
CA GLY A 106 10.69 4.18 -3.67
C GLY A 106 10.31 5.65 -3.57
N GLU A 107 11.20 6.58 -3.92
CA GLU A 107 10.98 8.04 -3.89
C GLU A 107 9.74 8.55 -4.66
N ASN A 108 8.92 7.68 -5.24
CA ASN A 108 7.61 8.00 -5.77
C ASN A 108 6.69 6.79 -5.61
N ASP A 109 5.88 6.76 -4.54
CA ASP A 109 4.58 6.11 -4.65
C ASP A 109 3.90 6.72 -5.88
N ARG A 110 3.64 5.90 -6.90
CA ARG A 110 2.97 6.38 -8.11
C ARG A 110 1.64 6.97 -7.66
N ALA A 111 1.57 8.31 -7.64
CA ALA A 111 0.34 9.05 -7.44
C ALA A 111 -0.73 8.37 -8.30
N ILE A 112 -1.84 7.99 -7.65
CA ILE A 112 -3.03 7.41 -8.28
C ILE A 112 -3.20 8.06 -9.65
N PRO A 113 -3.13 7.32 -10.77
CA PRO A 113 -3.29 7.92 -12.09
C PRO A 113 -4.61 8.70 -12.12
N ARG A 114 -4.52 10.04 -12.19
CA ARG A 114 -5.70 10.86 -12.40
C ARG A 114 -6.21 10.50 -13.79
N ILE A 115 -7.40 9.90 -13.85
CA ILE A 115 -8.07 9.60 -15.11
C ILE A 115 -8.10 10.90 -15.93
N THR A 116 -7.44 10.90 -17.09
CA THR A 116 -7.45 12.03 -18.03
C THR A 116 -8.90 12.36 -18.37
N GLY A 117 -9.37 13.54 -17.96
CA GLY A 117 -10.75 14.00 -18.19
C GLY A 117 -11.66 14.03 -16.97
N ILE A 118 -11.23 13.54 -15.79
CA ILE A 118 -11.95 13.76 -14.53
C ILE A 118 -11.33 14.99 -13.84
N PRO A 119 -12.08 16.12 -13.72
CA PRO A 119 -11.63 17.25 -12.92
C PRO A 119 -11.36 16.78 -11.49
N GLY A 120 -10.21 17.17 -10.93
CA GLY A 120 -9.89 16.88 -9.53
C GLY A 120 -10.96 17.42 -8.57
N PRO A 121 -10.88 17.05 -7.28
CA PRO A 121 -11.81 17.53 -6.26
C PRO A 121 -11.95 19.06 -6.36
N ARG A 122 -13.20 19.53 -6.43
CA ARG A 122 -13.51 20.96 -6.51
C ARG A 122 -12.89 21.66 -5.30
N THR A 123 -11.95 22.56 -5.53
CA THR A 123 -11.53 23.52 -4.51
C THR A 123 -12.74 24.38 -4.18
N GLU A 124 -13.22 24.32 -2.94
CA GLU A 124 -14.27 25.23 -2.49
C GLU A 124 -13.78 26.67 -2.64
N PRO A 125 -14.60 27.58 -3.21
CA PRO A 125 -14.20 28.97 -3.33
C PRO A 125 -14.04 29.58 -1.93
N ASP A 126 -12.90 30.22 -1.70
CA ASP A 126 -12.67 31.06 -0.54
C ASP A 126 -13.80 32.10 -0.43
N PRO A 127 -14.57 32.15 0.68
CA PRO A 127 -15.66 33.10 0.86
C PRO A 127 -15.20 34.58 0.81
N SER A 128 -13.89 34.84 0.79
CA SER A 128 -13.30 36.17 0.71
C SER A 128 -13.19 36.72 -0.73
N GLN A 129 -13.36 35.89 -1.76
CA GLN A 129 -13.25 36.34 -3.15
C GLN A 129 -14.59 36.84 -3.71
N LYS A 130 -14.68 38.16 -3.97
CA LYS A 130 -15.82 38.75 -4.68
C LYS A 130 -15.85 38.26 -6.14
N PRO A 131 -17.02 37.88 -6.68
CA PRO A 131 -17.13 37.46 -8.08
C PRO A 131 -16.73 38.60 -9.02
N THR A 132 -15.74 38.37 -9.88
CA THR A 132 -15.40 39.32 -10.94
C THR A 132 -16.22 38.94 -12.17
N VAL A 133 -17.24 39.74 -12.49
CA VAL A 133 -18.07 39.54 -13.69
C VAL A 133 -17.27 39.96 -14.93
N PRO A 134 -17.17 39.12 -15.99
CA PRO A 134 -16.52 39.53 -17.24
C PRO A 134 -17.31 40.67 -17.90
N ALA A 135 -16.60 41.69 -18.38
CA ALA A 135 -17.20 42.84 -19.06
C ALA A 135 -18.00 42.41 -20.30
N ALA A 136 -19.20 42.99 -20.46
CA ALA A 136 -20.09 42.72 -21.58
C ALA A 136 -19.44 43.10 -22.93
N ARG A 137 -19.58 42.21 -23.92
CA ARG A 137 -19.12 42.42 -25.30
C ARG A 137 -20.00 43.48 -25.99
N PRO A 138 -19.45 44.49 -26.68
CA PRO A 138 -20.28 45.48 -27.36
C PRO A 138 -21.02 44.86 -28.56
N ALA A 139 -22.30 45.21 -28.70
CA ALA A 139 -23.16 44.78 -29.78
C ALA A 139 -22.74 45.43 -31.11
N SER A 140 -22.51 44.61 -32.14
CA SER A 140 -22.33 45.09 -33.52
C SER A 140 -23.68 45.54 -34.08
N LYS A 141 -23.78 46.80 -34.51
CA LYS A 141 -24.91 47.30 -35.31
C LYS A 141 -24.83 46.67 -36.70
N VAL A 142 -25.84 45.89 -37.05
CA VAL A 142 -26.15 45.57 -38.46
C VAL A 142 -26.92 46.77 -39.01
N GLY A 143 -26.29 47.49 -39.95
CA GLY A 143 -26.89 48.59 -40.71
C GLY A 143 -27.29 48.11 -42.11
N ALA A 144 -28.41 48.67 -42.58
CA ALA A 144 -29.15 48.37 -43.81
C ALA A 144 -28.39 48.65 -45.11
#